data_AF-A0A1G4TBS0-F1
#
_entry.id   AF-A0A1G4TBS0-F1
#
_cell.length_a   1.000
_cell.length_b   1.000
_cell.length_c   1.000
_cell.angle_alpha   90.00
_cell.angle_beta   90.00
_cell.angle_gamma   90.00
#
_symmetry.space_group_name_H-M   'P 1'
#
loop_
_entity.id
_entity.type
_entity.pdbx_description
1 polymer ?
#
loop_
_entity_poly.entity_id
_entity_poly.type
_entity_poly.pdbx_seq_one_letter_code
_entity_poly.pdbx_strand_id
1 'polypeptide(L)'
;MSWKIIAAGLMALPLIQCSPKPAEAPPPVAAKPADFAYDIALHIKPEAADTLKQVTIAAKYYGLPRPETANQATAAGVIEFSTDTVKVSATDQNVHMTGAGMPKDRVKDITGGAPLVQITVKDTSGRIGCSVFQDYVKTAQQKPVDIWCGLK
;
A
#
# COMPACT_ATOMS: atom_id res chain seq x y z
N MET A 1 -61.39 56.38 -46.33
CA MET A 1 -60.78 55.56 -47.39
C MET A 1 -59.56 54.84 -46.82
N SER A 2 -59.54 53.52 -46.95
CA SER A 2 -58.36 52.64 -47.10
C SER A 2 -57.22 52.63 -46.06
N TRP A 3 -57.32 51.66 -45.14
CA TRP A 3 -56.36 50.58 -44.80
C TRP A 3 -54.87 50.68 -45.27
N LYS A 4 -53.90 50.58 -44.33
CA LYS A 4 -52.91 49.45 -44.17
C LYS A 4 -51.68 49.77 -43.28
N ILE A 5 -51.53 48.96 -42.21
CA ILE A 5 -50.37 48.18 -41.71
C ILE A 5 -49.01 48.94 -41.61
N ILE A 6 -48.22 48.89 -40.52
CA ILE A 6 -47.18 47.86 -40.28
C ILE A 6 -46.47 48.06 -38.92
N ALA A 7 -46.32 46.92 -38.23
CA ALA A 7 -45.28 46.46 -37.29
C ALA A 7 -44.70 47.39 -36.22
N ALA A 8 -45.10 47.12 -34.98
CA ALA A 8 -44.25 47.25 -33.81
C ALA A 8 -43.23 46.09 -33.78
N GLY A 9 -41.95 46.39 -33.59
CA GLY A 9 -40.88 45.39 -33.57
C GLY A 9 -39.54 45.98 -33.14
N LEU A 10 -39.50 46.54 -31.93
CA LEU A 10 -38.29 47.00 -31.26
C LEU A 10 -38.25 46.33 -29.90
N MET A 11 -37.32 45.38 -29.73
CA MET A 11 -36.40 45.25 -28.60
C MET A 11 -35.79 43.85 -28.61
N ALA A 12 -34.52 43.81 -29.04
CA ALA A 12 -33.62 42.70 -28.79
C ALA A 12 -33.25 42.70 -27.30
N LEU A 13 -33.59 41.62 -26.60
CA LEU A 13 -33.10 41.28 -25.27
C LEU A 13 -32.16 40.07 -25.44
N PRO A 14 -30.83 40.20 -25.20
CA PRO A 14 -29.98 39.03 -25.10
C PRO A 14 -30.35 38.28 -23.82
N LEU A 15 -30.85 37.06 -23.98
CA LEU A 15 -30.98 36.10 -22.88
C LEU A 15 -29.56 35.79 -22.38
N ILE A 16 -29.21 36.36 -21.22
CA ILE A 16 -28.00 36.00 -20.48
C ILE A 16 -28.23 34.57 -19.99
N GLN A 17 -27.64 33.62 -20.71
CA GLN A 17 -27.67 32.21 -20.38
C GLN A 17 -26.77 32.00 -19.16
N CYS A 18 -27.37 31.98 -17.96
CA CYS A 18 -26.70 31.58 -16.72
C CYS A 18 -26.36 30.08 -16.79
N SER A 19 -25.23 29.74 -17.40
CA SER A 19 -24.64 28.41 -17.25
C SER A 19 -24.22 28.23 -15.79
N PRO A 20 -24.66 27.16 -15.09
CA PRO A 20 -24.14 26.87 -13.76
C PRO A 20 -22.63 26.60 -13.87
N LYS A 21 -21.85 27.32 -13.05
CA LYS A 21 -20.41 27.12 -12.88
C LYS A 21 -20.17 25.62 -12.66
N PRO A 22 -19.29 24.96 -13.46
CA PRO A 22 -18.90 23.57 -13.21
C PRO A 22 -18.48 23.42 -11.76
N ALA A 23 -19.04 22.42 -11.08
CA ALA A 23 -18.68 22.09 -9.72
C ALA A 23 -17.15 21.89 -9.67
N GLU A 24 -16.50 22.70 -8.85
CA GLU A 24 -15.07 22.58 -8.58
C GLU A 24 -14.84 21.17 -8.03
N ALA A 25 -14.01 20.38 -8.71
CA ALA A 25 -13.66 19.05 -8.23
C ALA A 25 -13.07 19.20 -6.82
N PRO A 26 -13.51 18.39 -5.84
CA PRO A 26 -12.97 18.48 -4.50
C PRO A 26 -11.45 18.38 -4.55
N PRO A 27 -10.72 19.23 -3.81
CA PRO A 27 -9.27 19.11 -3.74
C PRO A 27 -8.89 17.69 -3.33
N PRO A 28 -7.83 17.11 -3.92
CA PRO A 28 -7.40 15.76 -3.58
C PRO A 28 -7.22 15.69 -2.07
N VAL A 29 -8.00 14.81 -1.43
CA VAL A 29 -7.91 14.57 0.01
C VAL A 29 -6.47 14.17 0.29
N ALA A 30 -5.76 15.01 1.04
CA ALA A 30 -4.40 14.69 1.48
C ALA A 30 -4.45 13.33 2.18
N ALA A 31 -3.69 12.36 1.66
CA ALA A 31 -3.64 11.02 2.24
C ALA A 31 -3.20 11.14 3.70
N LYS A 32 -4.00 10.59 4.62
CA LYS A 32 -3.55 10.40 6.01
C LYS A 32 -2.20 9.66 5.98
N PRO A 33 -1.24 10.00 6.86
CA PRO A 33 0.01 9.25 6.94
C PRO A 33 -0.31 7.77 7.14
N ALA A 34 0.06 6.94 6.19
CA ALA A 34 -0.26 5.53 6.23
C ALA A 34 0.45 4.89 7.44
N ASP A 35 -0.32 4.13 8.22
CA ASP A 35 0.23 3.17 9.16
C ASP A 35 0.47 1.87 8.39
N PHE A 36 1.66 1.29 8.54
CA PHE A 36 2.08 0.07 7.86
C PHE A 36 2.27 -1.09 8.83
N ALA A 37 1.89 -0.91 10.08
CA ALA A 37 1.94 -1.97 11.07
C ALA A 37 0.91 -3.07 10.75
N TYR A 38 1.25 -4.31 11.09
CA TYR A 38 0.41 -5.49 10.99
C TYR A 38 0.95 -6.61 11.88
N ASP A 39 0.15 -7.66 12.08
CA ASP A 39 0.54 -8.79 12.91
C ASP A 39 0.85 -10.03 12.06
N ILE A 40 1.69 -10.91 12.61
CA ILE A 40 2.06 -12.21 12.05
C ILE A 40 1.66 -13.28 13.05
N ALA A 41 0.94 -14.30 12.58
CA ALA A 41 0.69 -15.54 13.29
C ALA A 41 1.78 -16.54 12.90
N LEU A 42 2.73 -16.77 13.81
CA LEU A 42 3.90 -17.62 13.60
C LEU A 42 3.63 -19.04 14.11
N HIS A 43 3.66 -20.00 13.20
CA HIS A 43 3.40 -21.40 13.48
C HIS A 43 4.69 -22.20 13.30
N ILE A 44 5.49 -22.31 14.36
CA ILE A 44 6.72 -23.12 14.37
C ILE A 44 6.40 -24.52 14.89
N LYS A 45 6.76 -25.56 14.12
CA LYS A 45 6.62 -26.94 14.58
C LYS A 45 7.45 -27.20 15.85
N PRO A 46 6.96 -28.00 16.82
CA PRO A 46 7.64 -28.23 18.09
C PRO A 46 9.11 -28.66 17.95
N GLU A 47 9.42 -29.56 17.00
CA GLU A 47 10.78 -30.04 16.77
C GLU A 47 11.75 -28.92 16.33
N ALA A 48 11.24 -27.92 15.62
CA ALA A 48 12.01 -26.74 15.22
C ALA A 48 12.17 -25.76 16.38
N ALA A 49 11.13 -25.57 17.20
CA ALA A 49 11.17 -24.69 18.35
C ALA A 49 12.20 -25.16 19.40
N ASP A 50 12.27 -26.46 19.64
CA ASP A 50 13.24 -27.07 20.56
C ASP A 50 14.70 -26.84 20.11
N THR A 51 14.92 -26.89 18.79
CA THR A 51 16.24 -26.82 18.16
C THR A 51 16.74 -25.39 17.97
N LEU A 52 15.88 -24.46 17.56
CA LEU A 52 16.30 -23.15 17.05
C LEU A 52 16.30 -22.05 18.11
N LYS A 53 15.48 -22.18 19.16
CA LYS A 53 15.27 -21.22 20.27
C LYS A 53 14.82 -19.81 19.86
N GLN A 54 15.35 -19.26 18.78
CA GLN A 54 15.02 -17.95 18.23
C GLN A 54 14.99 -17.99 16.70
N VAL A 55 14.17 -17.11 16.14
CA VAL A 55 14.12 -16.85 14.70
C VAL A 55 14.09 -15.35 14.44
N THR A 56 14.54 -14.96 13.25
CA THR A 56 14.45 -13.58 12.77
C THR A 56 13.41 -13.53 11.66
N ILE A 57 12.41 -12.67 11.86
CA ILE A 57 11.43 -12.31 10.85
C ILE A 57 11.94 -11.06 10.14
N ALA A 58 11.89 -11.06 8.81
CA ALA A 58 12.27 -9.94 7.97
C ALA A 58 11.15 -9.61 6.99
N ALA A 59 10.66 -8.37 7.03
CA ALA A 59 9.65 -7.81 6.15
C ALA A 59 10.31 -6.80 5.20
N LYS A 60 10.56 -7.23 3.96
CA LYS A 60 11.12 -6.38 2.90
C LYS A 60 9.99 -5.62 2.21
N TYR A 61 10.01 -4.29 2.30
CA TYR A 61 9.01 -3.44 1.65
C TYR A 61 9.49 -3.03 0.26
N TYR A 62 8.57 -2.98 -0.69
CA TYR A 62 8.83 -2.54 -2.05
C TYR A 62 7.53 -2.08 -2.71
N GLY A 63 7.60 -1.51 -3.90
CA GLY A 63 6.41 -1.15 -4.66
C GLY A 63 6.67 -1.04 -6.15
N LEU A 64 5.58 -1.10 -6.92
CA LEU A 64 5.63 -0.89 -8.35
C LEU A 64 5.87 0.60 -8.62
N PRO A 65 6.89 0.99 -9.41
CA PRO A 65 7.13 2.38 -9.73
C PRO A 65 5.92 2.98 -10.48
N ARG A 66 5.77 4.30 -10.40
CA ARG A 66 4.94 5.06 -11.32
C ARG A 66 5.77 5.41 -12.57
N PRO A 67 5.15 5.84 -13.68
CA PRO A 67 5.90 6.29 -14.85
C PRO A 67 6.95 7.37 -14.50
N GLU A 68 6.62 8.29 -13.60
CA GLU A 68 7.49 9.41 -13.21
C GLU A 68 8.65 8.98 -12.30
N THR A 69 8.57 7.79 -11.70
CA THR A 69 9.56 7.25 -10.75
C THR A 69 10.19 5.95 -11.25
N ALA A 70 9.99 5.60 -12.53
CA ALA A 70 10.51 4.39 -13.15
C ALA A 70 12.05 4.30 -13.10
N ASN A 71 12.73 5.44 -13.11
CA ASN A 71 14.20 5.52 -12.98
C ASN A 71 14.73 5.10 -11.60
N GLN A 72 13.86 4.90 -10.61
CA GLN A 72 14.22 4.44 -9.26
C GLN A 72 14.02 2.93 -9.09
N ALA A 73 13.49 2.26 -10.11
CA ALA A 73 13.28 0.82 -10.06
C ALA A 73 14.61 0.07 -10.13
N THR A 74 14.67 -1.03 -9.39
CA THR A 74 15.74 -2.03 -9.48
C THR A 74 15.65 -2.83 -10.78
N ALA A 75 16.62 -3.71 -11.04
CA ALA A 75 16.58 -4.65 -12.16
C ALA A 75 15.34 -5.58 -12.14
N ALA A 76 14.71 -5.77 -10.97
CA ALA A 76 13.47 -6.51 -10.82
C ALA A 76 12.21 -5.69 -11.17
N GLY A 77 12.36 -4.43 -11.59
CA GLY A 77 11.25 -3.56 -11.95
C GLY A 77 10.45 -2.99 -10.78
N VAL A 78 11.02 -3.03 -9.56
CA VAL A 78 10.38 -2.53 -8.33
C VAL A 78 11.25 -1.49 -7.66
N ILE A 79 10.62 -0.53 -6.97
CA ILE A 79 11.32 0.35 -6.03
C ILE A 79 11.42 -0.41 -4.71
N GLU A 80 12.65 -0.72 -4.29
CA GLU A 80 12.89 -1.35 -2.99
C GLU A 80 12.99 -0.28 -1.89
N PHE A 81 12.43 -0.61 -0.72
CA PHE A 81 12.53 0.20 0.49
C PHE A 81 13.36 -0.55 1.54
N SER A 82 13.25 -0.11 2.80
CA SER A 82 13.95 -0.74 3.90
C SER A 82 13.29 -2.05 4.31
N THR A 83 14.00 -2.84 5.10
CA THR A 83 13.49 -4.07 5.72
C THR A 83 13.21 -3.82 7.20
N ASP A 84 12.02 -4.19 7.66
CA ASP A 84 11.72 -4.26 9.10
C ASP A 84 12.09 -5.66 9.60
N THR A 85 12.86 -5.74 10.68
CA THR A 85 13.35 -7.03 11.22
C THR A 85 13.08 -7.14 12.70
N VAL A 86 12.53 -8.28 13.11
CA VAL A 86 12.26 -8.59 14.52
C VAL A 86 12.84 -9.96 14.85
N LYS A 87 13.53 -10.05 15.98
CA LYS A 87 13.96 -11.32 16.58
C LYS A 87 12.93 -11.75 17.61
N VAL A 88 12.48 -13.00 17.51
CA VAL A 88 11.46 -13.57 18.39
C VAL A 88 11.91 -14.93 18.91
N SER A 89 11.34 -15.36 20.04
CA SER A 89 11.49 -16.73 20.51
C SER A 89 10.83 -17.67 19.49
N ALA A 90 11.39 -18.87 19.34
CA ALA A 90 10.78 -19.89 18.50
C ALA A 90 9.44 -20.44 19.06
N THR A 91 9.07 -20.02 20.28
CA THR A 91 7.79 -20.29 20.93
C THR A 91 6.76 -19.17 20.76
N ASP A 92 7.16 -18.01 20.23
CA ASP A 92 6.25 -16.87 20.06
C ASP A 92 5.28 -17.15 18.91
N GLN A 93 3.99 -16.95 19.17
CA GLN A 93 2.93 -17.24 18.20
C GLN A 93 2.39 -16.00 17.49
N ASN A 94 2.52 -14.82 18.11
CA ASN A 94 2.02 -13.57 17.56
C ASN A 94 3.14 -12.54 17.58
N VAL A 95 3.44 -11.97 16.42
CA VAL A 95 4.52 -10.99 16.25
C VAL A 95 3.97 -9.74 15.61
N HIS A 96 4.17 -8.60 16.28
CA HIS A 96 3.80 -7.30 15.75
C HIS A 96 4.92 -6.73 14.89
N MET A 97 4.62 -6.42 13.63
CA MET A 97 5.52 -5.70 12.72
C MET A 97 5.14 -4.23 12.73
N THR A 98 6.13 -3.35 12.92
CA THR A 98 5.89 -1.91 13.06
C THR A 98 5.66 -1.21 11.72
N GLY A 99 6.11 -1.82 10.62
CA GLY A 99 6.07 -1.16 9.32
C GLY A 99 7.18 -0.14 9.11
N ALA A 100 8.17 -0.03 10.02
CA ALA A 100 9.24 0.96 9.96
C ALA A 100 10.11 0.86 8.69
N GLY A 101 10.08 -0.29 8.01
CA GLY A 101 10.73 -0.47 6.71
C GLY A 101 10.10 0.33 5.56
N MET A 102 8.86 0.85 5.73
CA MET A 102 8.15 1.60 4.70
C MET A 102 8.17 3.12 4.99
N PRO A 103 8.97 3.91 4.25
CA PRO A 103 9.03 5.36 4.44
C PRO A 103 7.76 6.05 3.90
N LYS A 104 7.03 6.71 4.82
CA LYS A 104 5.71 7.32 4.54
C LYS A 104 5.74 8.38 3.43
N ASP A 105 6.84 9.13 3.32
CA ASP A 105 7.06 10.15 2.30
C ASP A 105 7.30 9.57 0.90
N ARG A 106 7.73 8.31 0.81
CA ARG A 106 8.01 7.61 -0.45
C ARG A 106 6.80 6.85 -1.00
N VAL A 107 5.71 6.75 -0.25
CA VAL A 107 4.46 6.11 -0.70
C VAL A 107 3.95 6.73 -1.99
N LYS A 108 4.13 8.05 -2.14
CA LYS A 108 3.75 8.76 -3.36
C LYS A 108 4.44 8.22 -4.61
N ASP A 109 5.59 7.56 -4.48
CA ASP A 109 6.44 7.18 -5.62
C ASP A 109 6.10 5.80 -6.20
N ILE A 110 5.12 5.11 -5.63
CA ILE A 110 4.67 3.81 -6.09
C ILE A 110 3.23 3.88 -6.58
N THR A 111 2.89 2.98 -7.50
CA THR A 111 1.57 2.92 -8.12
C THR A 111 0.48 2.75 -7.07
N GLY A 112 -0.52 3.64 -7.11
CA GLY A 112 -1.65 3.64 -6.19
C GLY A 112 -1.30 3.95 -4.72
N GLY A 113 -0.05 4.30 -4.41
CA GLY A 113 0.40 4.46 -3.02
C GLY A 113 0.29 3.16 -2.21
N ALA A 114 0.35 2.00 -2.88
CA ALA A 114 0.09 0.69 -2.29
C ALA A 114 1.38 -0.13 -2.20
N PRO A 115 2.09 -0.12 -1.04
CA PRO A 115 3.31 -0.89 -0.90
C PRO A 115 3.01 -2.39 -0.79
N LEU A 116 3.95 -3.16 -1.32
CA LEU A 116 4.06 -4.62 -1.18
C LEU A 116 5.05 -4.94 -0.07
N VAL A 117 4.88 -6.10 0.54
CA VAL A 117 5.78 -6.63 1.55
C VAL A 117 6.04 -8.10 1.31
N GLN A 118 7.31 -8.49 1.38
CA GLN A 118 7.74 -9.87 1.40
C GLN A 118 8.23 -10.23 2.80
N ILE A 119 7.55 -11.17 3.45
CA ILE A 119 7.88 -11.63 4.79
C ILE A 119 8.61 -12.96 4.69
N THR A 120 9.79 -13.03 5.31
CA THR A 120 10.61 -14.24 5.39
C THR A 120 11.05 -14.48 6.82
N VAL A 121 11.27 -15.74 7.18
CA VAL A 121 11.74 -16.14 8.50
C VAL A 121 13.00 -16.99 8.35
N LYS A 122 14.01 -16.67 9.16
CA LYS A 122 15.33 -17.33 9.13
C LYS A 122 15.84 -17.55 10.54
N ASP A 123 16.54 -18.65 10.75
CA ASP A 123 17.39 -18.86 11.91
C ASP A 123 18.85 -18.53 11.56
N THR A 124 19.70 -18.45 12.59
CA THR A 124 21.13 -18.15 12.41
C THR A 124 21.88 -19.25 11.66
N SER A 125 21.40 -20.50 11.72
CA SER A 125 22.06 -21.66 11.12
C SER A 125 21.46 -22.06 9.77
N GLY A 126 20.43 -21.35 9.29
CA GLY A 126 19.76 -21.64 8.02
C GLY A 126 18.96 -22.96 7.99
N ARG A 127 18.72 -23.56 9.15
CA ARG A 127 18.03 -24.86 9.32
C ARG A 127 16.50 -24.75 9.28
N ILE A 128 15.91 -23.55 9.33
CA ILE A 128 14.46 -23.38 9.27
C ILE A 128 13.95 -23.17 7.84
N GLY A 129 12.89 -23.88 7.46
CA GLY A 129 12.13 -23.66 6.23
C GLY A 129 10.74 -23.13 6.59
N CYS A 130 10.34 -22.02 5.97
CA CYS A 130 9.05 -21.39 6.25
C CYS A 130 8.31 -21.01 4.96
N SER A 131 6.98 -20.92 5.05
CA SER A 131 6.18 -20.27 4.01
C SER A 131 6.59 -18.80 3.86
N VAL A 132 6.48 -18.27 2.64
CA VAL A 132 6.73 -16.87 2.33
C VAL A 132 5.38 -16.20 2.09
N PHE A 133 5.16 -15.06 2.74
CA PHE A 133 4.08 -14.16 2.38
C PHE A 133 4.62 -13.06 1.47
N GLN A 134 3.93 -12.80 0.36
CA GLN A 134 4.30 -11.75 -0.58
C GLN A 134 3.04 -11.15 -1.19
N ASP A 135 2.60 -10.02 -0.66
CA ASP A 135 1.42 -9.30 -1.13
C ASP A 135 1.44 -7.84 -0.64
N TYR A 136 0.38 -7.08 -0.89
CA TYR A 136 0.21 -5.72 -0.38
C TYR A 136 0.22 -5.69 1.14
N VAL A 137 0.82 -4.64 1.72
CA VAL A 137 0.77 -4.37 3.17
C VAL A 137 -0.68 -4.30 3.64
N LYS A 138 -1.57 -3.73 2.82
CA LYS A 138 -3.00 -3.66 3.13
C LYS A 138 -3.65 -5.05 3.29
N THR A 139 -3.19 -6.07 2.58
CA THR A 139 -3.66 -7.45 2.77
C THR A 139 -3.19 -7.99 4.12
N ALA A 140 -1.91 -7.75 4.48
CA ALA A 140 -1.37 -8.13 5.79
C ALA A 140 -2.09 -7.43 6.96
N GLN A 141 -2.65 -6.24 6.74
CA GLN A 141 -3.41 -5.49 7.73
C GLN A 141 -4.84 -5.99 7.96
N GLN A 142 -5.37 -6.85 7.09
CA GLN A 142 -6.76 -7.35 7.24
C GLN A 142 -6.88 -8.40 8.35
N LYS A 143 -5.82 -9.19 8.55
CA LYS A 143 -5.72 -10.23 9.57
C LYS A 143 -4.26 -10.62 9.78
N PRO A 144 -3.90 -11.23 10.93
CA PRO A 144 -2.55 -11.73 11.13
C PRO A 144 -2.08 -12.63 9.97
N VAL A 145 -0.86 -12.40 9.50
CA VAL A 145 -0.28 -13.18 8.40
C VAL A 145 0.19 -14.52 8.94
N ASP A 146 -0.39 -15.61 8.45
CA ASP A 146 0.03 -16.97 8.81
C ASP A 146 1.38 -17.33 8.17
N ILE A 147 2.39 -17.61 9.00
CA ILE A 147 3.69 -18.11 8.57
C ILE A 147 3.95 -19.47 9.24
N TRP A 148 4.05 -20.50 8.41
CA TRP A 148 4.28 -21.88 8.84
C TRP A 148 5.73 -22.25 8.67
N CYS A 149 6.35 -22.71 9.75
CA CYS A 149 7.78 -22.99 9.84
C CYS A 149 8.06 -24.40 10.36
N GLY A 150 9.09 -25.04 9.81
CA GLY A 150 9.65 -26.30 10.30
C GLY A 150 11.15 -26.40 10.04
N LEU A 151 11.77 -27.50 10.45
CA LEU A 151 13.14 -27.79 10.03
C LEU A 151 13.18 -28.10 8.54
N LYS A 152 14.25 -27.67 7.87
CA LYS A 152 14.58 -28.06 6.50
C LYS A 152 15.08 -29.49 6.42
#